data_AF-A0A833HKC9-F1
#
_entry.id   AF-A0A833HKC9-F1
#
_cell.length_a   1.000
_cell.length_b   1.000
_cell.length_c   1.000
_cell.angle_alpha   90.00
_cell.angle_beta   90.00
_cell.angle_gamma   90.00
#
_symmetry.space_group_name_H-M   'P 1'
#
loop_
_entity.id
_entity.type
_entity.pdbx_description
1 polymer ?
#
loop_
_entity_poly.entity_id
_entity_poly.type
_entity_poly.pdbx_seq_one_letter_code
_entity_poly.pdbx_strand_id
1 'polypeptide(L)'
;MTQRSIEILIGRLMTNEPFRLAFRRDARTTLTNFVESGHDLTPVEVAALRATPIGVWEQVAREIDPRLQEASLRGPLEEEP
;
A
#
# COMPACT_ATOMS: atom_id res chain seq x y z
N MET A 1 3.53 18.37 -1.33
CA MET A 1 2.07 18.25 -1.05
C MET A 1 1.88 16.95 -0.28
N THR A 2 1.94 16.99 1.05
CA THR A 2 2.09 15.79 1.90
C THR A 2 0.79 15.00 2.05
N GLN A 3 -0.35 15.69 2.19
CA GLN A 3 -1.68 15.08 2.39
C GLN A 3 -2.07 14.11 1.25
N ARG A 4 -1.76 14.45 0.00
CA ARG A 4 -2.05 13.58 -1.15
C ARG A 4 -1.21 12.30 -1.12
N SER A 5 0.04 12.38 -0.68
CA SER A 5 0.97 11.25 -0.66
C SER A 5 0.57 10.22 0.39
N ILE A 6 0.18 10.66 1.60
CA ILE A 6 -0.35 9.76 2.64
C ILE A 6 -1.64 9.07 2.17
N GLU A 7 -2.57 9.80 1.52
CA GLU A 7 -3.80 9.23 0.98
C GLU A 7 -3.52 8.15 -0.07
N ILE A 8 -2.58 8.39 -1.00
CA ILE A 8 -2.15 7.40 -2.00
C ILE A 8 -1.57 6.17 -1.30
N LEU A 9 -0.71 6.36 -0.30
CA LEU A 9 -0.07 5.26 0.41
C LEU A 9 -1.09 4.39 1.14
N ILE A 10 -2.02 5.01 1.88
CA ILE A 10 -3.10 4.31 2.57
C ILE A 10 -3.94 3.54 1.54
N GLY A 11 -4.28 4.17 0.41
CA GLY A 11 -4.91 3.52 -0.73
C GLY A 11 -4.18 2.24 -1.15
N ARG A 12 -2.87 2.32 -1.38
CA ARG A 12 -2.04 1.17 -1.76
C ARG A 12 -1.98 0.08 -0.68
N LEU A 13 -1.93 0.43 0.61
CA LEU A 13 -1.98 -0.58 1.67
C LEU A 13 -3.28 -1.38 1.63
N MET A 14 -4.40 -0.73 1.32
CA MET A 14 -5.71 -1.37 1.24
C MET A 14 -5.87 -2.20 -0.04
N THR A 15 -5.44 -1.68 -1.19
CA THR A 15 -5.78 -2.27 -2.50
C THR A 15 -4.65 -3.00 -3.20
N ASN A 16 -3.38 -2.67 -2.94
CA ASN A 16 -2.24 -3.29 -3.60
C ASN A 16 -1.63 -4.36 -2.68
N GLU A 17 -1.94 -5.63 -2.96
CA GLU A 17 -1.43 -6.77 -2.19
C GLU A 17 0.10 -6.86 -2.19
N PRO A 18 0.82 -6.79 -3.33
CA PRO A 18 2.29 -6.76 -3.32
C PRO A 18 2.87 -5.65 -2.43
N PHE A 19 2.31 -4.45 -2.47
CA PHE A 19 2.74 -3.31 -1.67
C PHE A 19 2.47 -3.56 -0.17
N ARG A 20 1.28 -4.06 0.18
CA ARG A 20 0.93 -4.43 1.55
C ARG A 20 1.85 -5.53 2.10
N LEU A 21 2.17 -6.55 1.30
CA LEU A 21 3.11 -7.61 1.68
C LEU A 21 4.53 -7.09 1.89
N ALA A 22 4.99 -6.18 1.02
CA ALA A 22 6.28 -5.51 1.19
C ALA A 22 6.31 -4.69 2.49
N PHE A 23 5.25 -3.93 2.77
CA PHE A 23 5.12 -3.14 3.99
C PHE A 23 5.09 -4.01 5.25
N ARG A 24 4.37 -5.14 5.22
CA ARG A 24 4.35 -6.12 6.32
C ARG A 24 5.72 -6.69 6.62
N ARG A 25 6.51 -6.99 5.57
CA ARG A 25 7.85 -7.55 5.70
C ARG A 25 8.83 -6.52 6.25
N ASP A 26 8.81 -5.31 5.69
CA ASP A 26 9.66 -4.22 6.10
C ASP A 26 9.00 -2.86 5.77
N ALA A 27 8.31 -2.32 6.77
CA ALA A 27 7.64 -1.02 6.65
C ALA A 27 8.64 0.11 6.41
N ARG A 28 9.85 0.05 7.02
CA ARG A 28 10.83 1.13 6.88
C ARG A 28 11.30 1.23 5.44
N THR A 29 11.78 0.12 4.88
CA THR A 29 12.25 0.10 3.48
C THR A 29 11.13 0.44 2.51
N THR A 30 9.91 -0.05 2.75
CA THR A 30 8.76 0.26 1.88
C THR A 30 8.42 1.75 1.89
N LEU A 31 8.45 2.42 3.05
CA LEU A 31 8.23 3.86 3.15
C LEU A 31 9.36 4.69 2.53
N THR A 32 10.62 4.26 2.71
CA THR A 32 11.77 4.89 2.05
C THR A 32 11.63 4.83 0.53
N ASN A 33 11.36 3.64 -0.03
CA ASN A 33 11.18 3.47 -1.47
C ASN A 33 9.99 4.29 -2.00
N PHE A 34 8.92 4.42 -1.22
CA PHE A 34 7.78 5.26 -1.58
C PHE A 34 8.18 6.74 -1.67
N VAL A 35 8.96 7.24 -0.72
CA VAL A 35 9.49 8.62 -0.76
C VAL A 35 10.45 8.83 -1.92
N GLU A 36 11.37 7.88 -2.14
CA GLU A 36 12.32 7.90 -3.26
C GLU A 36 11.63 7.89 -4.63
N SER A 37 10.39 7.36 -4.72
CA SER A 37 9.56 7.41 -5.94
C SER A 37 8.90 8.78 -6.20
N GLY A 38 9.22 9.81 -5.40
CA GLY A 38 8.76 11.18 -5.60
C GLY A 38 7.53 11.57 -4.77
N HIS A 39 7.20 10.78 -3.74
CA HIS A 39 6.15 11.11 -2.78
C HIS A 39 6.73 11.76 -1.52
N ASP A 40 5.95 12.62 -0.86
CA ASP A 40 6.38 13.29 0.37
C ASP A 40 5.65 12.69 1.57
N LEU A 41 6.38 12.23 2.58
CA LEU A 41 5.82 11.90 3.90
C LEU A 41 6.55 12.67 4.99
N THR A 42 5.79 13.26 5.90
CA THR A 42 6.31 13.88 7.11
C THR A 42 6.77 12.83 8.12
N PRO A 43 7.66 13.17 9.06
CA PRO A 43 8.03 12.27 10.15
C PRO A 43 6.84 11.78 10.97
N VAL A 44 5.81 12.62 11.15
CA VAL A 44 4.58 12.28 11.89
C VAL A 44 3.78 11.22 11.13
N GLU A 45 3.61 11.37 9.82
CA GLU A 45 2.94 10.39 8.96
C GLU A 45 3.67 9.04 8.95
N VAL A 46 5.01 9.06 8.82
CA VAL A 46 5.83 7.83 8.90
C VAL A 46 5.66 7.14 10.25
N ALA A 47 5.67 7.91 11.35
CA ALA A 47 5.46 7.35 12.68
C ALA A 47 4.06 6.75 12.84
N ALA A 48 3.02 7.44 12.37
CA ALA A 48 1.64 6.97 12.43
C ALA A 48 1.44 5.67 11.61
N LEU A 49 1.99 5.61 10.41
CA LEU A 49 1.93 4.41 9.56
C LEU A 49 2.62 3.21 10.20
N ARG A 50 3.78 3.42 10.83
CA ARG A 50 4.53 2.35 11.54
C ARG A 50 3.87 1.92 12.84
N ALA A 51 3.16 2.82 13.52
CA ALA A 51 2.43 2.54 14.75
C ALA A 51 1.09 1.83 14.49
N THR A 52 0.53 1.98 13.28
CA THR A 52 -0.72 1.32 12.90
C THR A 52 -0.49 -0.19 12.76
N PRO A 53 -1.23 -1.05 13.48
CA PRO A 53 -1.06 -2.50 13.38
C PRO A 53 -1.32 -3.00 11.97
N ILE A 54 -0.42 -3.85 11.46
CA ILE A 54 -0.53 -4.38 10.09
C ILE A 54 -1.84 -5.12 9.83
N GLY A 55 -2.41 -5.76 10.86
CA GLY A 55 -3.69 -6.46 10.79
C GLY A 55 -4.88 -5.56 10.42
N VAL A 56 -4.80 -4.25 10.67
CA VAL A 56 -5.83 -3.29 10.24
C VAL A 56 -5.89 -3.23 8.71
N TRP A 57 -4.74 -3.12 8.05
CA TRP A 57 -4.66 -3.06 6.59
C TRP A 57 -5.11 -4.38 5.95
N GLU A 58 -4.75 -5.51 6.55
CA GLU A 58 -5.17 -6.83 6.11
C GLU A 58 -6.68 -7.05 6.28
N GLN A 59 -7.27 -6.57 7.38
CA GLN A 59 -8.71 -6.63 7.61
C GLN A 59 -9.44 -5.79 6.56
N VAL A 60 -9.05 -4.54 6.36
CA VAL A 60 -9.69 -3.67 5.37
C VAL A 60 -9.58 -4.26 3.96
N ALA A 61 -8.43 -4.81 3.59
CA ALA A 61 -8.26 -5.48 2.31
C ALA A 61 -9.23 -6.66 2.11
N ARG A 62 -9.58 -7.40 3.16
CA ARG A 62 -10.56 -8.51 3.09
C ARG A 62 -12.00 -8.04 2.93
N GLU A 63 -12.34 -6.86 3.47
CA GLU A 63 -13.71 -6.32 3.46
C GLU A 63 -14.01 -5.50 2.19
N ILE A 64 -12.99 -4.93 1.55
CA ILE A 64 -13.15 -4.17 0.30
C ILE A 64 -13.44 -5.14 -0.87
N ASP A 65 -14.30 -4.71 -1.79
CA ASP A 65 -14.62 -5.45 -3.01
C ASP A 65 -13.32 -5.91 -3.72
N PRO A 66 -13.15 -7.22 -3.99
CA PRO A 66 -11.94 -7.75 -4.61
C PRO A 66 -11.55 -7.03 -5.91
N ARG A 67 -12.51 -6.53 -6.69
CA ARG A 67 -12.23 -5.81 -7.96
C ARG A 67 -11.45 -4.51 -7.75
N LEU A 68 -11.45 -3.96 -6.54
CA LEU A 68 -10.68 -2.77 -6.20
C LEU A 68 -9.23 -3.12 -5.84
N GLN A 69 -8.89 -4.40 -5.64
CA GLN A 69 -7.53 -4.82 -5.38
C GLN A 69 -6.72 -4.88 -6.67
N GLU A 70 -5.51 -4.30 -6.68
CA GLU A 70 -4.65 -4.24 -7.87
C GLU A 70 -4.28 -5.64 -8.40
N ALA A 71 -4.17 -6.63 -7.50
CA ALA A 71 -3.95 -8.03 -7.87
C ALA A 71 -5.13 -8.60 -8.68
N SER A 72 -6.35 -8.14 -8.45
CA SER A 72 -7.54 -8.51 -9.23
C SER A 72 -7.74 -7.64 -10.48
N LEU A 73 -7.13 -6.45 -10.54
CA LEU A 73 -7.11 -5.60 -11.75
C LEU A 73 -6.12 -6.11 -12.80
N ARG A 74 -5.07 -6.82 -12.37
CA ARG A 74 -4.30 -7.71 -13.25
C ARG A 74 -5.13 -8.97 -13.49
N GLY A 75 -6.15 -8.86 -14.35
CA GLY A 75 -6.82 -10.05 -14.88
C GLY A 75 -5.80 -11.02 -15.51
N PRO A 76 -6.18 -12.27 -15.79
CA PRO A 76 -5.28 -13.21 -16.45
C PRO A 76 -4.85 -12.63 -17.81
N LEU A 77 -3.62 -12.15 -17.88
CA LEU A 77 -2.89 -11.69 -19.06
C LEU A 77 -1.58 -12.48 -19.01
N GLU A 78 -1.15 -13.31 -19.96
CA GLU A 78 -1.52 -13.57 -21.35
C GLU A 78 -1.19 -15.05 -21.63
N GLU A 79 -2.15 -15.88 -22.03
CA GLU A 79 -1.84 -17.09 -22.81
C GLU A 79 -1.90 -16.66 -24.28
N GLU A 80 -0.75 -16.30 -24.86
CA GLU A 80 -0.62 -16.15 -26.31
C GLU A 80 -0.67 -17.53 -26.99
N PRO A 81 -1.32 -17.64 -28.16
CA PRO A 81 -1.50 -18.90 -28.89
C PRO A 81 -0.22 -19.45 -29.54
#